data_AF-A0A2V9TNV8-F1
#
_entry.id   AF-A0A2V9TNV8-F1
#
_cell.length_a   1.000
_cell.length_b   1.000
_cell.length_c   1.000
_cell.angle_alpha   90.00
_cell.angle_beta   90.00
_cell.angle_gamma   90.00
#
_symmetry.space_group_name_H-M   'P 1'
#
loop_
_entity.id
_entity.type
_entity.pdbx_description
1 polymer ?
#
loop_
_entity_poly.entity_id
_entity_poly.type
_entity_poly.pdbx_seq_one_letter_code
_entity_poly.pdbx_strand_id
1 'polypeptide(L)'
;MAKSSFKLKILYGEGDAEVATTQAASMEKAGHQVTTATGRKEVEAALKQGSFDLVILGPTLTRNDRHHLPYMVKKAHEGLRVLVLHA
;
A
#
# COMPACT_ATOMS: atom_id res chain seq x y z
N MET A 1 10.47 -18.96 -11.21
CA MET A 1 9.58 -18.36 -10.20
C MET A 1 8.17 -18.34 -10.77
N ALA A 2 7.21 -18.99 -10.12
CA ALA A 2 5.82 -18.99 -10.57
C ALA A 2 5.24 -17.58 -10.34
N LYS A 3 4.77 -16.93 -11.41
CA LYS A 3 3.95 -15.71 -11.26
C LYS A 3 2.67 -16.13 -10.53
N SER A 4 2.28 -15.39 -9.50
CA SER A 4 1.00 -15.62 -8.85
C SER A 4 -0.10 -15.51 -9.91
N SER A 5 -0.99 -16.51 -9.98
CA SER A 5 -2.17 -16.44 -10.87
C SER A 5 -3.15 -15.33 -10.46
N PHE A 6 -2.93 -14.69 -9.30
CA PHE A 6 -3.79 -13.63 -8.77
C PHE A 6 -3.16 -12.25 -8.96
N LYS A 7 -3.77 -11.45 -9.83
CA LYS A 7 -3.42 -10.05 -10.05
C LYS A 7 -4.21 -9.15 -9.10
N LEU A 8 -3.59 -8.75 -7.99
CA LEU A 8 -4.17 -7.81 -7.04
C LEU A 8 -3.94 -6.36 -7.49
N LYS A 9 -4.88 -5.48 -7.18
CA LYS A 9 -4.70 -4.02 -7.15
C LYS A 9 -4.20 -3.61 -5.76
N ILE A 10 -2.94 -3.21 -5.68
CA ILE A 10 -2.25 -2.88 -4.44
C ILE A 10 -2.06 -1.38 -4.35
N LEU A 11 -2.46 -0.78 -3.23
CA LEU A 11 -1.97 0.54 -2.82
C LEU A 11 -0.77 0.34 -1.88
N TYR A 12 0.42 0.77 -2.31
CA TYR A 12 1.64 0.74 -1.50
C TYR A 12 1.91 2.13 -0.91
N GLY A 13 1.68 2.28 0.39
CA GLY A 13 1.99 3.48 1.14
C GLY A 13 3.36 3.39 1.79
N GLU A 14 4.25 4.34 1.55
CA GLU A 14 5.62 4.33 2.10
C GLU A 14 6.05 5.71 2.58
N GLY A 15 6.99 5.80 3.54
CA GLY A 15 7.53 7.08 4.01
C GLY A 15 8.66 7.64 3.13
N ASP A 16 9.34 6.76 2.40
CA ASP A 16 10.52 7.01 1.58
C ASP A 16 10.23 6.66 0.11
N ALA A 17 10.48 7.60 -0.79
CA ALA A 17 10.14 7.47 -2.21
C ALA A 17 11.03 6.45 -2.96
N GLU A 18 12.29 6.26 -2.54
CA GLU A 18 13.20 5.28 -3.16
C GLU A 18 12.78 3.86 -2.76
N VAL A 19 12.39 3.68 -1.50
CA VAL A 19 11.81 2.42 -1.02
C VAL A 19 10.48 2.15 -1.72
N ALA A 20 9.63 3.18 -1.88
CA ALA A 20 8.37 3.11 -2.61
C ALA A 20 8.57 2.54 -4.02
N THR A 21 9.51 3.13 -4.76
CA THR A 21 9.83 2.76 -6.15
C THR A 21 10.38 1.34 -6.23
N THR A 22 11.33 1.00 -5.34
CA THR A 22 12.00 -0.31 -5.35
C THR A 22 11.02 -1.44 -5.02
N GLN A 23 10.18 -1.27 -4.00
CA GLN A 23 9.21 -2.27 -3.59
C GLN A 23 8.08 -2.41 -4.60
N ALA A 24 7.59 -1.29 -5.16
CA ALA A 24 6.59 -1.32 -6.22
C ALA A 24 7.08 -2.12 -7.43
N ALA A 25 8.30 -1.87 -7.90
CA ALA A 25 8.88 -2.62 -9.01
C ALA A 25 8.97 -4.14 -8.74
N SER A 26 9.22 -4.55 -7.49
CA SER A 26 9.21 -5.96 -7.10
C SER A 26 7.80 -6.57 -7.17
N MET A 27 6.80 -5.88 -6.63
CA MET A 27 5.40 -6.32 -6.65
C MET A 27 4.80 -6.35 -8.07
N GLU A 28 5.18 -5.41 -8.93
CA GLU A 28 4.81 -5.40 -10.34
C GLU A 28 5.45 -6.57 -11.10
N LYS A 29 6.73 -6.87 -10.85
CA LYS A 29 7.40 -8.06 -11.40
C LYS A 29 6.71 -9.36 -10.96
N ALA A 30 6.12 -9.39 -9.77
CA ALA A 30 5.30 -10.50 -9.29
C ALA A 30 3.92 -10.61 -9.99
N GLY A 31 3.52 -9.60 -10.77
CA GLY A 31 2.32 -9.59 -11.60
C GLY A 31 1.15 -8.77 -11.04
N HIS A 32 1.36 -7.98 -9.99
CA HIS A 32 0.33 -7.14 -9.40
C HIS A 32 0.25 -5.75 -10.05
N GLN A 33 -0.88 -5.06 -9.88
CA GLN A 33 -0.99 -3.63 -10.22
C GLN A 33 -0.68 -2.85 -8.95
N VAL A 34 0.29 -1.94 -9.01
CA VAL A 34 0.71 -1.17 -7.83
C VAL A 34 0.45 0.30 -8.06
N THR A 35 -0.20 0.94 -7.10
CA THR A 35 -0.27 2.40 -6.98
C THR A 35 0.57 2.78 -5.76
N THR A 36 1.57 3.61 -5.94
CA THR A 36 2.40 4.12 -4.85
C THR A 36 1.80 5.40 -4.27
N ALA A 37 2.02 5.61 -2.97
CA ALA A 37 1.67 6.83 -2.27
C ALA A 37 2.68 7.11 -1.17
N THR A 38 3.24 8.32 -1.16
CA THR A 38 4.27 8.72 -0.20
C THR A 38 3.65 9.46 0.98
N GLY A 39 3.74 8.88 2.16
CA GLY A 39 3.20 9.43 3.39
C GLY A 39 1.67 9.44 3.47
N ARG A 40 1.17 9.95 4.60
CA ARG A 40 -0.27 9.85 4.95
C ARG A 40 -1.21 10.51 3.93
N LYS A 41 -0.89 11.73 3.50
CA LYS A 41 -1.78 12.53 2.65
C LYS A 41 -2.04 11.87 1.31
N GLU A 42 -0.99 11.34 0.68
CA GLU A 42 -1.12 10.66 -0.61
C GLU A 42 -1.87 9.34 -0.47
N VAL A 43 -1.63 8.58 0.61
CA VAL A 43 -2.38 7.34 0.88
C VAL A 43 -3.86 7.64 1.04
N GLU A 44 -4.22 8.66 1.82
CA GLU A 44 -5.62 9.09 1.97
C GLU A 44 -6.25 9.58 0.66
N ALA A 45 -5.49 10.29 -0.18
CA ALA A 45 -5.95 10.73 -1.49
C ALA A 45 -6.20 9.54 -2.42
N ALA A 46 -5.28 8.57 -2.45
CA ALA A 46 -5.41 7.36 -3.25
C ALA A 46 -6.62 6.52 -2.82
N LEU A 47 -6.84 6.36 -1.51
CA LEU A 47 -8.00 5.65 -0.96
C LEU A 47 -9.35 6.25 -1.39
N LYS A 48 -9.41 7.56 -1.68
CA LYS A 48 -10.64 8.21 -2.14
C LYS A 48 -10.89 8.02 -3.64
N GLN A 49 -9.84 7.76 -4.42
CA GLN A 49 -9.89 7.73 -5.88
C GLN A 49 -9.95 6.30 -6.45
N GLY A 50 -9.37 5.34 -5.73
CA GLY A 50 -9.14 3.98 -6.25
C GLY A 50 -9.95 2.90 -5.53
N SER A 51 -10.19 1.81 -6.25
CA SER A 51 -10.57 0.52 -5.66
C SER A 51 -9.34 -0.38 -5.60
N PHE A 52 -9.00 -0.85 -4.40
CA PHE A 52 -7.84 -1.70 -4.14
C PHE A 52 -8.29 -3.03 -3.51
N ASP A 53 -7.55 -4.11 -3.79
CA ASP A 53 -7.77 -5.40 -3.15
C ASP A 53 -6.97 -5.56 -1.85
N LEU A 54 -5.90 -4.76 -1.73
CA LEU A 54 -4.93 -4.76 -0.64
C LEU A 54 -4.26 -3.39 -0.52
N VAL A 55 -4.13 -2.90 0.71
CA VAL A 55 -3.25 -1.79 1.06
C VAL A 55 -2.07 -2.34 1.84
N ILE A 56 -0.87 -2.01 1.41
CA ILE A 56 0.37 -2.35 2.11
C ILE A 56 0.98 -1.05 2.64
N LEU A 57 1.22 -1.00 3.95
CA LEU A 57 1.86 0.12 4.64
C LEU A 57 3.30 -0.24 4.97
N GLY A 58 4.23 0.44 4.30
CA GLY A 58 5.66 0.18 4.34
C GLY A 58 6.34 0.53 5.66
N PRO A 59 7.55 -0.02 5.88
CA PRO A 59 8.26 0.10 7.15
C PRO A 59 8.83 1.49 7.43
N THR A 60 9.03 2.35 6.42
CA THR A 60 9.61 3.69 6.62
C THR A 60 8.57 4.75 6.98
N LEU A 61 7.28 4.39 6.97
CA LEU A 61 6.23 5.21 7.54
C LEU A 61 6.47 5.50 9.03
N THR A 62 6.17 6.74 9.43
CA THR A 62 6.29 7.15 10.81
C THR A 62 5.41 6.27 11.71
N ARG A 63 5.79 6.15 13.00
CA ARG A 63 4.97 5.42 13.99
C ARG A 63 3.53 5.93 14.04
N ASN A 64 3.36 7.25 13.93
CA ASN A 64 2.05 7.87 13.90
C ASN A 64 1.26 7.43 12.65
N ASP A 65 1.87 7.49 11.47
CA ASP A 65 1.20 7.09 10.23
C ASP A 65 0.80 5.61 10.22
N ARG A 66 1.67 4.72 10.70
CA ARG A 66 1.37 3.29 10.81
C ARG A 66 0.24 2.97 11.79
N HIS A 67 -0.02 3.84 12.76
CA HIS A 67 -1.17 3.69 13.65
C HIS A 67 -2.45 4.29 13.06
N HIS A 68 -2.36 5.43 12.38
CA HIS A 68 -3.51 6.14 11.82
C HIS A 68 -4.04 5.51 10.53
N LEU A 69 -3.15 5.09 9.63
CA LEU A 69 -3.52 4.65 8.28
C LEU A 69 -4.38 3.37 8.26
N PRO A 70 -4.13 2.32 9.08
CA PRO A 70 -4.99 1.14 9.09
C PRO A 70 -6.45 1.47 9.43
N TYR A 71 -6.66 2.36 10.40
CA TYR A 71 -7.99 2.84 10.76
C TYR A 71 -8.64 3.60 9.59
N MET A 72 -7.89 4.48 8.91
CA MET A 72 -8.39 5.22 7.76
C MET A 72 -8.78 4.32 6.60
N VAL A 73 -7.98 3.28 6.33
CA VAL A 73 -8.29 2.28 5.30
C VAL A 73 -9.59 1.56 5.61
N LYS A 74 -9.76 1.07 6.85
CA LYS A 74 -10.98 0.39 7.27
C LYS A 74 -12.21 1.29 7.27
N LYS A 75 -12.03 2.56 7.63
CA LYS A 75 -13.09 3.57 7.56
C LYS A 75 -13.50 3.88 6.12
N ALA A 76 -12.57 3.90 5.18
CA ALA A 76 -12.87 4.12 3.77
C ALA A 76 -13.60 2.92 3.17
N HIS A 77 -13.12 1.70 3.44
CA HIS A 77 -13.67 0.46 2.89
C HIS A 77 -13.50 -0.70 3.90
N GLU A 78 -14.60 -1.16 4.49
CA GLU A 78 -14.58 -2.17 5.55
C GLU A 78 -13.95 -3.51 5.10
N GLY A 79 -14.21 -3.91 3.86
CA GLY A 79 -13.70 -5.15 3.25
C GLY A 79 -12.25 -5.08 2.75
N LEU A 80 -11.61 -3.90 2.76
CA LEU A 80 -10.24 -3.76 2.24
C LEU A 80 -9.25 -4.48 3.16
N ARG A 81 -8.36 -5.28 2.59
CA ARG A 81 -7.28 -5.93 3.34
C ARG A 81 -6.15 -4.94 3.57
N VAL A 82 -5.57 -4.97 4.76
CA VAL A 82 -4.43 -4.13 5.15
C VAL A 82 -3.30 -5.03 5.62
N LEU A 83 -2.11 -4.80 5.09
CA LEU A 83 -0.86 -5.40 5.56
C LEU A 83 0.05 -4.28 6.06
N VAL A 84 0.50 -4.35 7.32
CA VAL A 84 1.46 -3.40 7.88
C VAL A 84 2.81 -4.09 7.97
N LEU A 85 3.82 -3.49 7.33
CA LEU A 85 5.19 -3.95 7.40
C LEU A 85 5.89 -3.26 8.59
N HIS A 86 6.63 -4.05 9.35
CA HIS A 86 7.46 -3.56 10.44
C HIS A 86 8.93 -3.68 10.01
N ALA A 87 9.74 -2.70 10.42
CA ALA A 87 11.19 -2.71 10.29
C ALA A 87 11.81 -3.63 11.35
#